data_AF-A0A1V2R3A2-F1
#
_entry.id   AF-A0A1V2R3A2-F1
#
_cell.length_a   1.000
_cell.length_b   1.000
_cell.length_c   1.000
_cell.angle_alpha   90.00
_cell.angle_beta   90.00
_cell.angle_gamma   90.00
#
_symmetry.space_group_name_H-M   'P 1'
#
loop_
_entity.id
_entity.type
_entity.pdbx_description
1 polymer ?
#
loop_
_entity_poly.entity_id
_entity_poly.type
_entity_poly.pdbx_seq_one_letter_code
_entity_poly.pdbx_strand_id
1 'polypeptide(L)'
;MNTLNINWKPEFGTIFTWFAMDKHGKIAVMVNNCFGDLPKALLSINDAESLLDQLNEFLWEESEHFTVYPENKCGETVSDLYSGLRFSHMASREEFDQWLKERSGHEQKIGDYNVPSVKGFFVYHGIEGSSEGEDYLVGYDGNTKMGDYFRFLVPTVYGSIDDFPSELHHGIAVSDVVDFTTDRLFDNAKINDYFPRMYSE
;
A
#
# COMPACT_ATOMS: atom_id res chain seq x y z
N MET A 1 19.90 -12.45 0.01
CA MET A 1 20.56 -12.14 -1.28
C MET A 1 19.71 -11.02 -1.84
N ASN A 2 20.22 -9.79 -1.96
CA ASN A 2 19.38 -8.65 -2.39
C ASN A 2 18.85 -8.90 -3.80
N THR A 3 17.55 -9.07 -3.92
CA THR A 3 16.88 -9.27 -5.21
C THR A 3 16.48 -7.93 -5.84
N LEU A 4 16.22 -6.92 -5.00
CA LEU A 4 15.84 -5.59 -5.45
C LEU A 4 17.04 -4.79 -5.99
N ASN A 5 16.91 -4.35 -7.23
CA ASN A 5 17.82 -3.44 -7.92
C ASN A 5 17.09 -2.75 -9.07
N ILE A 6 17.73 -1.78 -9.73
CA ILE A 6 17.13 -0.97 -10.79
C ILE A 6 16.57 -1.77 -12.00
N ASN A 7 17.03 -3.01 -12.19
CA ASN A 7 16.58 -3.89 -13.26
C ASN A 7 15.57 -4.94 -12.78
N TRP A 8 15.21 -4.93 -11.49
CA TRP A 8 14.19 -5.80 -10.94
C TRP A 8 12.87 -5.62 -11.70
N LYS A 9 12.14 -6.72 -11.85
CA LYS A 9 10.82 -6.75 -12.45
C LYS A 9 9.91 -7.63 -11.61
N PRO A 10 8.62 -7.32 -11.55
CA PRO A 10 7.65 -8.16 -10.89
C PRO A 10 7.55 -9.54 -11.55
N GLU A 11 7.39 -10.57 -10.73
CA GLU A 11 7.15 -11.94 -11.15
C GLU A 11 6.32 -12.70 -10.12
N PHE A 12 5.77 -13.84 -10.53
CA PHE A 12 4.94 -14.66 -9.67
C PHE A 12 5.72 -15.16 -8.44
N GLY A 13 5.12 -15.01 -7.26
CA GLY A 13 5.68 -15.48 -5.99
C GLY A 13 6.56 -14.47 -5.27
N THR A 14 6.71 -13.24 -5.79
CA THR A 14 7.52 -12.19 -5.15
C THR A 14 6.65 -11.03 -4.70
N ILE A 15 6.36 -10.97 -3.40
CA ILE A 15 5.52 -9.92 -2.81
C ILE A 15 6.40 -8.95 -2.02
N PHE A 16 6.28 -7.67 -2.34
CA PHE A 16 6.87 -6.55 -1.62
C PHE A 16 5.78 -5.56 -1.22
N THR A 17 5.92 -5.08 0.02
CA THR A 17 5.17 -3.92 0.52
C THR A 17 6.12 -2.72 0.55
N TRP A 18 5.77 -1.67 -0.18
CA TRP A 18 6.49 -0.40 -0.21
C TRP A 18 5.58 0.75 0.20
N PHE A 19 6.14 1.93 0.43
CA PHE A 19 5.42 3.05 1.02
C PHE A 19 5.50 4.28 0.13
N ALA A 20 4.38 4.99 0.04
CA ALA A 20 4.23 6.15 -0.82
C ALA A 20 3.62 7.33 -0.06
N MET A 21 4.00 8.54 -0.45
CA MET A 21 3.44 9.80 0.04
C MET A 21 2.83 10.60 -1.11
N ASP A 22 1.59 11.06 -0.94
CA ASP A 22 0.92 11.91 -1.92
C ASP A 22 1.35 13.38 -1.82
N LYS A 23 0.86 14.22 -2.75
CA LYS A 23 1.17 15.65 -2.80
C LYS A 23 0.70 16.45 -1.57
N HIS A 24 -0.09 15.83 -0.69
CA HIS A 24 -0.63 16.41 0.52
C HIS A 24 0.02 15.84 1.80
N GLY A 25 1.05 15.00 1.66
CA GLY A 25 1.75 14.40 2.79
C GLY A 25 1.04 13.20 3.40
N LYS A 26 0.01 12.65 2.76
CA LYS A 26 -0.68 11.43 3.24
C LYS A 26 0.08 10.21 2.81
N ILE A 27 0.10 9.18 3.65
CA ILE A 27 0.86 7.94 3.41
C ILE A 27 -0.04 6.81 2.90
N ALA A 28 0.51 6.01 1.98
CA ALA A 28 -0.07 4.76 1.51
C ALA A 28 0.90 3.59 1.69
N VAL A 29 0.36 2.45 2.09
CA VAL A 29 0.97 1.14 1.99
C VAL A 29 0.63 0.56 0.62
N MET A 30 1.65 0.18 -0.14
CA MET A 30 1.56 -0.29 -1.52
C MET A 30 2.04 -1.74 -1.58
N VAL A 31 1.11 -2.68 -1.74
CA VAL A 31 1.45 -4.11 -1.87
C VAL A 31 1.49 -4.46 -3.34
N ASN A 32 2.64 -4.85 -3.88
CA ASN A 32 2.78 -5.13 -5.31
C ASN A 32 1.97 -6.37 -5.76
N ASN A 33 1.65 -7.25 -4.82
CA ASN A 33 0.90 -8.48 -5.04
C ASN A 33 1.42 -9.28 -6.26
N CYS A 34 2.71 -9.58 -6.23
CA CYS A 34 3.50 -10.21 -7.31
C CYS A 34 3.77 -9.31 -8.53
N PHE A 35 2.75 -8.65 -9.08
CA PHE A 35 2.80 -8.09 -10.43
C PHE A 35 2.98 -6.58 -10.54
N GLY A 36 2.84 -5.85 -9.42
CA GLY A 36 3.06 -4.41 -9.37
C GLY A 36 4.54 -4.04 -9.48
N ASP A 37 4.82 -3.01 -10.29
CA ASP A 37 6.13 -2.39 -10.40
C ASP A 37 6.42 -1.57 -9.13
N LEU A 38 7.68 -1.61 -8.71
CA LEU A 38 8.21 -0.73 -7.67
C LEU A 38 8.82 0.52 -8.31
N PRO A 39 8.80 1.69 -7.66
CA PRO A 39 9.46 2.87 -8.16
C PRO A 39 10.97 2.65 -8.37
N LYS A 40 11.50 3.08 -9.52
CA LYS A 40 12.93 3.03 -9.82
C LYS A 40 13.77 3.82 -8.82
N ALA A 41 13.21 4.88 -8.24
CA ALA A 41 13.85 5.64 -7.18
C ALA A 41 14.13 4.76 -5.96
N LEU A 42 13.16 3.94 -5.55
CA LEU A 42 13.30 2.96 -4.46
C LEU A 42 14.31 1.87 -4.85
N LEU A 43 14.19 1.32 -6.07
CA LEU A 43 15.09 0.28 -6.59
C LEU A 43 16.55 0.75 -6.78
N SER A 44 16.81 2.07 -6.72
CA SER A 44 18.14 2.66 -6.79
C SER A 44 18.82 2.76 -5.42
N ILE A 45 18.09 2.52 -4.33
CA ILE A 45 18.65 2.50 -2.98
C ILE A 45 19.55 1.27 -2.82
N ASN A 46 20.73 1.46 -2.25
CA ASN A 46 21.57 0.35 -1.84
C ASN A 46 20.88 -0.40 -0.70
N ASP A 47 20.68 -1.71 -0.87
CA ASP A 47 20.00 -2.55 0.11
C ASP A 47 18.53 -2.17 0.34
N ALA A 48 17.82 -1.84 -0.75
CA ALA A 48 16.40 -1.50 -0.71
C ALA A 48 15.52 -2.58 -0.05
N GLU A 49 15.87 -3.87 -0.20
CA GLU A 49 15.12 -4.97 0.44
C GLU A 49 15.17 -4.86 1.96
N SER A 50 16.36 -4.68 2.56
CA SER A 50 16.50 -4.50 4.01
C SER A 50 15.80 -3.24 4.52
N LEU A 51 15.77 -2.17 3.73
CA LEU A 51 15.03 -0.96 4.09
C LEU A 51 13.51 -1.20 4.10
N LEU A 52 12.99 -1.92 3.10
CA LEU A 52 11.58 -2.31 3.08
C LEU A 52 11.23 -3.25 4.22
N ASP A 53 12.11 -4.19 4.59
CA ASP A 53 11.92 -5.06 5.75
C ASP A 53 11.77 -4.24 7.03
N GLN A 54 12.67 -3.28 7.27
CA GLN A 54 12.61 -2.39 8.44
C GLN A 54 11.32 -1.55 8.48
N LEU A 55 10.89 -1.03 7.33
CA LEU A 55 9.62 -0.29 7.22
C LEU A 55 8.40 -1.18 7.52
N ASN A 56 8.41 -2.43 7.06
CA ASN A 56 7.33 -3.39 7.33
C ASN A 56 7.31 -3.79 8.80
N GLU A 57 8.45 -4.14 9.38
CA GLU A 57 8.56 -4.41 10.82
C GLU A 57 8.06 -3.22 11.65
N PHE A 58 8.38 -1.99 11.24
CA PHE A 58 7.88 -0.80 11.92
C PHE A 58 6.35 -0.61 11.77
N LEU A 59 5.79 -0.82 10.57
CA LEU A 59 4.35 -0.77 10.33
C LEU A 59 3.58 -1.72 11.26
N TRP A 60 4.09 -2.95 11.40
CA TRP A 60 3.46 -4.02 12.19
C TRP A 60 3.76 -3.97 13.69
N GLU A 61 4.56 -3.01 14.13
CA GLU A 61 5.02 -2.88 15.52
C GLU A 61 5.90 -4.05 15.98
N GLU A 62 6.64 -4.64 15.05
CA GLU A 62 7.50 -5.82 15.23
C GLU A 62 9.00 -5.48 15.18
N SER A 63 9.36 -4.21 14.98
CA SER A 63 10.76 -3.79 14.90
C SER A 63 11.49 -3.92 16.23
N GLU A 64 12.66 -4.56 16.22
CA GLU A 64 13.58 -4.59 17.36
C GLU A 64 14.37 -3.28 17.52
N HIS A 65 14.50 -2.50 16.43
CA HIS A 65 15.27 -1.27 16.39
C HIS A 65 14.42 -0.02 16.66
N PHE A 66 13.22 0.03 16.12
CA PHE A 66 12.31 1.16 16.24
C PHE A 66 11.13 0.80 17.14
N THR A 67 11.27 1.00 18.45
CA THR A 67 10.32 0.53 19.47
C THR A 67 9.32 1.59 19.95
N VAL A 68 9.45 2.83 19.45
CA VAL A 68 8.53 3.93 19.74
C VAL A 68 7.65 4.13 18.52
N TYR A 69 6.36 3.86 18.69
CA TYR A 69 5.37 3.94 17.63
C TYR A 69 4.51 5.19 17.78
N PRO A 70 3.99 5.75 16.67
CA PRO A 70 3.04 6.86 16.72
C PRO A 70 1.77 6.46 17.48
N GLU A 71 1.10 7.45 18.06
CA GLU A 71 -0.20 7.22 18.70
C GLU A 71 -1.21 6.68 17.68
N ASN A 72 -2.08 5.78 18.17
CA ASN A 72 -3.19 5.26 17.39
C ASN A 72 -4.06 6.42 16.89
N LYS A 73 -4.33 6.47 15.58
CA LYS A 73 -5.13 7.53 14.96
C LYS A 73 -6.61 7.50 15.38
N CYS A 74 -7.06 6.39 15.96
CA CYS A 74 -8.44 6.16 16.40
C CYS A 74 -9.45 6.46 15.28
N GLY A 75 -9.07 6.18 14.04
CA GLY A 75 -9.88 6.41 12.85
C GLY A 75 -10.81 5.25 12.55
N GLU A 76 -11.34 5.26 11.32
CA GLU A 76 -12.11 4.19 10.72
C GLU A 76 -11.43 3.74 9.43
N THR A 77 -11.58 2.45 9.11
CA THR A 77 -11.23 1.92 7.80
C THR A 77 -12.47 1.90 6.93
N VAL A 78 -12.39 2.50 5.74
CA VAL A 78 -13.43 2.48 4.73
C VAL A 78 -12.95 1.66 3.53
N SER A 79 -13.79 0.76 3.03
CA SER A 79 -13.54 0.04 1.79
C SER A 79 -13.72 0.95 0.57
N ASP A 80 -12.87 0.81 -0.44
CA ASP A 80 -13.08 1.46 -1.73
C ASP A 80 -13.28 0.42 -2.84
N LEU A 81 -12.21 0.04 -3.55
CA LEU A 81 -12.22 -1.02 -4.57
C LEU A 81 -11.73 -2.33 -3.95
N TYR A 82 -12.20 -3.49 -4.40
CA TYR A 82 -11.65 -4.76 -3.94
C TYR A 82 -11.60 -5.82 -5.04
N SER A 83 -10.67 -6.77 -4.86
CA SER A 83 -10.46 -7.91 -5.74
C SER A 83 -11.69 -8.81 -5.77
N GLY A 84 -12.30 -8.92 -6.94
CA GLY A 84 -13.41 -9.82 -7.21
C GLY A 84 -12.97 -11.28 -7.15
N LEU A 85 -11.72 -11.58 -7.49
CA LEU A 85 -11.15 -12.93 -7.38
C LEU A 85 -11.00 -13.36 -5.93
N ARG A 86 -10.27 -12.57 -5.11
CA ARG A 86 -9.98 -12.88 -3.70
C ARG A 86 -11.25 -12.94 -2.84
N PHE A 87 -12.21 -12.07 -3.13
CA PHE A 87 -13.48 -11.98 -2.41
C PHE A 87 -14.66 -12.56 -3.18
N SER A 88 -14.39 -13.48 -4.13
CA SER A 88 -15.42 -14.17 -4.95
C SER A 88 -16.44 -14.97 -4.15
N HIS A 89 -16.12 -15.30 -2.89
CA HIS A 89 -17.02 -15.99 -1.96
C HIS A 89 -18.05 -15.05 -1.30
N MET A 90 -17.87 -13.73 -1.41
CA MET A 90 -18.82 -12.74 -0.92
C MET A 90 -19.92 -12.53 -1.95
N ALA A 91 -21.19 -12.55 -1.53
CA ALA A 91 -22.33 -12.42 -2.42
C ALA A 91 -22.62 -10.97 -2.82
N SER A 92 -22.23 -9.98 -1.99
CA SER A 92 -22.47 -8.56 -2.28
C SER A 92 -21.48 -7.61 -1.62
N ARG A 93 -21.55 -6.33 -2.01
CA ARG A 93 -20.79 -5.23 -1.41
C ARG A 93 -21.11 -5.08 0.07
N GLU A 94 -22.39 -5.15 0.43
CA GLU A 94 -22.85 -4.98 1.81
C GLU A 94 -22.31 -6.09 2.72
N GLU A 95 -22.25 -7.33 2.23
CA GLU A 95 -21.63 -8.44 2.96
C GLU A 95 -20.13 -8.20 3.18
N PHE A 96 -19.41 -7.75 2.14
CA PHE A 96 -18.00 -7.40 2.25
C PHE A 96 -17.76 -6.27 3.26
N ASP A 97 -18.56 -5.21 3.21
CA ASP A 97 -18.41 -4.04 4.10
C ASP A 97 -18.69 -4.41 5.56
N GLN A 98 -19.70 -5.26 5.82
CA GLN A 98 -19.97 -5.79 7.15
C GLN A 98 -18.82 -6.67 7.66
N TRP A 99 -18.30 -7.57 6.81
CA TRP A 99 -17.15 -8.40 7.13
C TRP A 99 -15.90 -7.57 7.45
N LEU A 100 -15.65 -6.51 6.69
CA LEU A 100 -14.52 -5.60 6.91
C LEU A 100 -14.65 -4.88 8.25
N LYS A 101 -15.83 -4.33 8.54
CA LYS A 101 -16.10 -3.57 9.77
C LYS A 101 -15.79 -4.37 11.04
N GLU A 102 -16.06 -5.67 11.04
CA GLU A 102 -15.78 -6.55 12.18
C GLU A 102 -14.27 -6.74 12.44
N ARG A 103 -13.43 -6.49 11.43
CA ARG A 103 -11.97 -6.77 11.44
C ARG A 103 -11.11 -5.51 11.40
N SER A 104 -11.71 -4.35 11.15
CA SER A 104 -10.99 -3.12 10.86
C SER A 104 -10.99 -2.11 12.00
N GLY A 105 -11.45 -2.49 13.20
CA GLY A 105 -11.54 -1.59 14.34
C GLY A 105 -10.17 -1.22 14.91
N HIS A 106 -9.98 0.06 15.27
CA HIS A 106 -8.71 0.58 15.79
C HIS A 106 -8.37 0.08 17.20
N GLU A 107 -9.32 -0.48 17.93
CA GLU A 107 -9.08 -1.09 19.25
C GLU A 107 -8.45 -2.50 19.16
N GLN A 108 -8.44 -3.09 17.97
CA GLN A 108 -7.86 -4.41 17.74
C GLN A 108 -6.34 -4.30 17.53
N LYS A 109 -5.61 -5.41 17.75
CA LYS A 109 -4.18 -5.49 17.36
C LYS A 109 -4.05 -5.14 15.86
N ILE A 110 -2.99 -4.42 15.49
CA ILE A 110 -2.71 -4.09 14.08
C ILE A 110 -2.68 -5.36 13.22
N GLY A 111 -3.30 -5.27 12.04
CA GLY A 111 -3.36 -6.27 10.99
C GLY A 111 -3.86 -5.66 9.67
N ASP A 112 -3.89 -6.45 8.61
CA ASP A 112 -4.10 -5.99 7.22
C ASP A 112 -5.29 -5.01 7.02
N TYR A 113 -6.39 -5.22 7.75
CA TYR A 113 -7.64 -4.48 7.53
C TYR A 113 -7.82 -3.27 8.45
N ASN A 114 -7.02 -3.12 9.51
CA ASN A 114 -7.09 -1.99 10.43
C ASN A 114 -5.88 -1.04 10.36
N VAL A 115 -4.92 -1.29 9.45
CA VAL A 115 -3.85 -0.31 9.13
C VAL A 115 -4.42 1.10 8.91
N PRO A 116 -5.52 1.31 8.15
CA PRO A 116 -6.08 2.65 7.97
C PRO A 116 -6.63 3.27 9.26
N SER A 117 -7.35 2.50 10.09
CA SER A 117 -7.94 3.03 11.32
C SER A 117 -6.91 3.27 12.44
N VAL A 118 -5.84 2.47 12.48
CA VAL A 118 -4.79 2.53 13.51
C VAL A 118 -3.68 3.51 13.12
N LYS A 119 -3.15 3.42 11.90
CA LYS A 119 -1.98 4.20 11.43
C LYS A 119 -2.38 5.40 10.56
N GLY A 120 -3.59 5.40 10.02
CA GLY A 120 -4.06 6.47 9.14
C GLY A 120 -3.51 6.38 7.71
N PHE A 121 -3.09 5.19 7.28
CA PHE A 121 -2.52 4.99 5.95
C PHE A 121 -3.56 4.44 4.98
N PHE A 122 -3.49 4.89 3.73
CA PHE A 122 -4.19 4.24 2.63
C PHE A 122 -3.57 2.88 2.35
N VAL A 123 -4.35 1.95 1.79
CA VAL A 123 -3.83 0.65 1.34
C VAL A 123 -4.15 0.48 -0.13
N TYR A 124 -3.11 0.25 -0.93
CA TYR A 124 -3.24 -0.08 -2.35
C TYR A 124 -2.66 -1.46 -2.59
N HIS A 125 -3.35 -2.26 -3.40
CA HIS A 125 -2.87 -3.56 -3.84
C HIS A 125 -2.69 -3.57 -5.35
N GLY A 126 -1.65 -4.24 -5.83
CA GLY A 126 -1.52 -4.66 -7.21
C GLY A 126 -2.60 -5.68 -7.57
N ILE A 127 -3.18 -5.54 -8.76
CA ILE A 127 -4.07 -6.56 -9.33
C ILE A 127 -3.26 -7.83 -9.61
N GLU A 128 -3.72 -8.95 -9.08
CA GLU A 128 -3.10 -10.27 -9.27
C GLU A 128 -3.89 -11.16 -10.24
N GLY A 129 -3.37 -12.36 -10.48
CA GLY A 129 -3.98 -13.37 -11.34
C GLY A 129 -2.94 -14.21 -12.05
N SER A 130 -3.38 -15.30 -12.67
CA SER A 130 -2.60 -16.11 -13.61
C SER A 130 -2.71 -15.60 -15.05
N SER A 131 -3.76 -14.83 -15.35
CA SER A 131 -4.01 -14.23 -16.66
C SER A 131 -4.75 -12.91 -16.55
N GLU A 132 -4.60 -12.05 -17.56
CA GLU A 132 -5.25 -10.74 -17.60
C GLU A 132 -6.78 -10.87 -17.57
N GLY A 133 -7.42 -10.12 -16.68
CA GLY A 133 -8.87 -10.13 -16.47
C GLY A 133 -9.40 -11.25 -15.56
N GLU A 134 -8.52 -12.11 -15.02
CA GLU A 134 -8.94 -13.11 -14.02
C GLU A 134 -9.37 -12.45 -12.71
N ASP A 135 -8.60 -11.47 -12.23
CA ASP A 135 -9.05 -10.55 -11.21
C ASP A 135 -9.67 -9.30 -11.84
N TYR A 136 -10.77 -8.86 -11.23
CA TYR A 136 -11.54 -7.69 -11.61
C TYR A 136 -11.87 -6.88 -10.36
N LEU A 137 -12.02 -5.57 -10.50
CA LEU A 137 -12.23 -4.71 -9.36
C LEU A 137 -13.71 -4.44 -9.14
N VAL A 138 -14.24 -4.90 -8.02
CA VAL A 138 -15.60 -4.54 -7.63
C VAL A 138 -15.65 -3.06 -7.26
N GLY A 139 -16.60 -2.32 -7.85
CA GLY A 139 -16.73 -0.87 -7.69
C GLY A 139 -15.99 -0.04 -8.75
N TYR A 140 -15.48 -0.67 -9.81
CA TYR A 140 -14.86 -0.02 -10.95
C TYR A 140 -15.33 -0.62 -12.28
N ASP A 141 -15.89 0.22 -13.15
CA ASP A 141 -16.41 -0.19 -14.46
C ASP A 141 -15.39 -0.02 -15.60
N GLY A 142 -14.21 0.55 -15.30
CA GLY A 142 -13.17 0.76 -16.30
C GLY A 142 -12.32 -0.48 -16.53
N ASN A 143 -11.45 -0.40 -17.54
CA ASN A 143 -10.46 -1.44 -17.78
C ASN A 143 -9.30 -1.31 -16.79
N THR A 144 -8.78 -2.46 -16.38
CA THR A 144 -7.56 -2.60 -15.60
C THR A 144 -6.70 -3.69 -16.21
N LYS A 145 -5.42 -3.72 -15.83
CA LYS A 145 -4.50 -4.80 -16.20
C LYS A 145 -3.78 -5.31 -14.96
N MET A 146 -3.20 -6.50 -15.10
CA MET A 146 -2.39 -7.12 -14.04
C MET A 146 -1.25 -6.19 -13.61
N GLY A 147 -1.05 -6.06 -12.30
CA GLY A 147 -0.08 -5.17 -11.68
C GLY A 147 -0.53 -3.72 -11.50
N ASP A 148 -1.65 -3.27 -12.08
CA ASP A 148 -2.19 -1.95 -11.73
C ASP A 148 -2.50 -1.89 -10.24
N TYR A 149 -2.23 -0.76 -9.59
CA TYR A 149 -2.50 -0.60 -8.16
C TYR A 149 -3.88 0.02 -7.95
N PHE A 150 -4.72 -0.61 -7.15
CA PHE A 150 -6.03 -0.09 -6.78
C PHE A 150 -6.12 0.28 -5.31
N ARG A 151 -6.85 1.35 -4.99
CA ARG A 151 -7.11 1.80 -3.63
C ARG A 151 -8.07 0.83 -2.96
N PHE A 152 -7.55 -0.01 -2.09
CA PHE A 152 -8.32 -1.02 -1.36
C PHE A 152 -9.02 -0.41 -0.15
N LEU A 153 -8.23 0.23 0.73
CA LEU A 153 -8.72 0.76 2.00
C LEU A 153 -8.33 2.22 2.18
N VAL A 154 -9.24 2.98 2.79
CA VAL A 154 -9.15 4.41 3.00
C VAL A 154 -9.26 4.73 4.50
N PRO A 155 -8.35 5.53 5.08
CA PRO A 155 -8.44 6.01 6.45
C PRO A 155 -9.35 7.24 6.54
N THR A 156 -9.99 7.45 7.70
CA THR A 156 -10.71 8.72 8.00
C THR A 156 -9.86 9.75 8.73
N VAL A 157 -8.77 9.33 9.37
CA VAL A 157 -7.75 10.17 10.00
C VAL A 157 -6.42 9.83 9.35
N TYR A 158 -5.71 10.83 8.83
CA TYR A 158 -4.52 10.58 8.00
C TYR A 158 -3.24 10.56 8.82
N GLY A 159 -2.38 9.59 8.51
CA GLY A 159 -0.99 9.59 8.92
C GLY A 159 -0.09 10.34 7.93
N SER A 160 1.07 10.76 8.40
CA SER A 160 2.06 11.53 7.63
C SER A 160 3.46 10.93 7.77
N ILE A 161 4.44 11.56 7.12
CA ILE A 161 5.86 11.21 7.28
C ILE A 161 6.34 11.29 8.73
N ASP A 162 5.74 12.17 9.54
CA ASP A 162 6.11 12.36 10.96
C ASP A 162 5.72 11.16 11.84
N ASP A 163 4.90 10.24 11.31
CA ASP A 163 4.55 8.99 11.98
C ASP A 163 5.63 7.90 11.82
N PHE A 164 6.68 8.18 11.03
CA PHE A 164 7.84 7.32 10.85
C PHE A 164 9.07 7.91 11.55
N PRO A 165 10.00 7.06 12.08
CA PRO A 165 11.34 7.48 12.45
C PRO A 165 12.04 8.13 11.27
N SER A 166 12.77 9.22 11.51
CA SER A 166 13.43 9.98 10.44
C SER A 166 14.45 9.14 9.67
N GLU A 167 15.06 8.15 10.33
CA GLU A 167 15.95 7.18 9.70
C GLU A 167 15.27 6.36 8.60
N LEU A 168 13.94 6.17 8.66
CA LEU A 168 13.18 5.39 7.67
C LEU A 168 12.55 6.26 6.57
N HIS A 169 12.56 7.60 6.71
CA HIS A 169 11.89 8.50 5.76
C HIS A 169 12.38 8.30 4.33
N HIS A 170 13.67 8.05 4.14
CA HIS A 170 14.26 7.84 2.82
C HIS A 170 13.75 6.59 2.08
N GLY A 171 13.00 5.70 2.74
CA GLY A 171 12.30 4.57 2.13
C GLY A 171 10.88 4.88 1.64
N ILE A 172 10.39 6.11 1.83
CA ILE A 172 9.06 6.55 1.38
C ILE A 172 9.18 7.22 0.00
N ALA A 173 8.48 6.69 -1.00
CA ALA A 173 8.44 7.28 -2.34
C ALA A 173 7.45 8.45 -2.41
N VAL A 174 7.78 9.55 -3.07
CA VAL A 174 7.01 10.80 -3.03
C VAL A 174 6.44 11.16 -4.39
N SER A 175 5.18 11.59 -4.39
CA SER A 175 4.51 12.16 -5.55
C SER A 175 4.24 13.65 -5.40
N ASP A 176 4.40 14.39 -6.50
CA ASP A 176 3.99 15.79 -6.61
C ASP A 176 2.62 15.95 -7.30
N VAL A 177 2.03 14.86 -7.81
CA VAL A 177 0.82 14.88 -8.64
C VAL A 177 -0.33 14.05 -8.08
N VAL A 178 -0.01 12.92 -7.44
CA VAL A 178 -0.99 11.99 -6.88
C VAL A 178 -1.70 12.61 -5.69
N ASP A 179 -2.99 12.32 -5.57
CA ASP A 179 -3.83 12.60 -4.42
C ASP A 179 -4.55 11.32 -4.01
N PHE A 180 -4.17 10.74 -2.87
CA PHE A 180 -4.75 9.48 -2.42
C PHE A 180 -6.22 9.58 -2.07
N THR A 181 -6.81 10.78 -1.97
CA THR A 181 -8.24 10.96 -1.71
C THR A 181 -9.08 10.92 -2.99
N THR A 182 -8.49 11.17 -4.16
CA THR A 182 -9.20 11.14 -5.45
C THR A 182 -8.73 10.03 -6.37
N ASP A 183 -7.43 9.71 -6.37
CA ASP A 183 -6.83 8.76 -7.28
C ASP A 183 -7.01 7.35 -6.76
N ARG A 184 -7.87 6.58 -7.43
CA ARG A 184 -8.27 5.22 -6.99
C ARG A 184 -7.44 4.13 -7.64
N LEU A 185 -6.74 4.45 -8.73
CA LEU A 185 -6.03 3.50 -9.58
C LEU A 185 -4.74 4.12 -10.12
N PHE A 186 -3.66 3.33 -10.14
CA PHE A 186 -2.41 3.67 -10.79
C PHE A 186 -2.06 2.64 -11.86
N ASP A 187 -1.85 3.14 -13.08
CA ASP A 187 -1.32 2.36 -14.18
C ASP A 187 0.09 1.86 -13.84
N ASN A 188 0.28 0.54 -13.85
CA ASN A 188 1.53 -0.11 -13.48
C ASN A 188 2.74 0.45 -14.28
N ALA A 189 2.54 0.73 -15.56
CA ALA A 189 3.61 1.22 -16.44
C ALA A 189 4.06 2.66 -16.11
N LYS A 190 3.29 3.38 -15.29
CA LYS A 190 3.50 4.78 -14.92
C LYS A 190 3.91 4.98 -13.48
N ILE A 191 4.21 3.91 -12.72
CA ILE A 191 4.63 4.02 -11.32
C ILE A 191 5.81 4.99 -11.13
N ASN A 192 6.75 5.01 -12.08
CA ASN A 192 7.88 5.93 -12.07
C ASN A 192 7.50 7.39 -12.35
N ASP A 193 6.41 7.64 -13.08
CA ASP A 193 5.89 8.98 -13.34
C ASP A 193 5.12 9.50 -12.11
N TYR A 194 4.40 8.61 -11.42
CA TYR A 194 3.66 8.94 -10.21
C TYR A 194 4.58 9.17 -9.02
N PHE A 195 5.61 8.34 -8.84
CA PHE A 195 6.53 8.37 -7.69
C PHE A 195 7.99 8.45 -8.16
N PRO A 196 8.42 9.61 -8.70
CA PRO A 196 9.73 9.72 -9.35
C PRO A 196 10.92 9.79 -8.39
N ARG A 197 10.68 10.01 -7.09
CA ARG A 197 11.73 10.29 -6.10
C ARG A 197 11.40 9.68 -4.75
N MET A 198 12.44 9.47 -3.94
CA MET A 198 12.30 9.16 -2.52
C MET A 198 12.20 10.44 -1.71
N TYR A 199 11.67 10.35 -0.50
CA TYR A 199 11.66 11.46 0.43
C TYR A 199 13.10 11.86 0.80
N SER A 200 13.33 13.16 0.85
CA SER A 200 14.59 13.78 1.28
C SER A 200 14.26 15.08 1.98
N GLU A 201 14.89 15.34 3.14
CA GLU A 201 14.80 16.62 3.85
C GLU A 201 15.39 17.80 3.04
#